data_AF-A0A661XTI3-F1
#
_entry.id   AF-A0A661XTI3-F1
#
_cell.length_a   1.000
_cell.length_b   1.000
_cell.length_c   1.000
_cell.angle_alpha   90.00
_cell.angle_beta   90.00
_cell.angle_gamma   90.00
#
_symmetry.space_group_name_H-M   'P 1'
#
loop_
_entity.id
_entity.type
_entity.pdbx_description
1 polymer ?
#
loop_
_entity_poly.entity_id
_entity_poly.type
_entity_poly.pdbx_seq_one_letter_code
_entity_poly.pdbx_strand_id
1 'polypeptide(L)'
;VKTDPQFFDQPALTKPSLSVYDQATQVLNLAVGLRKDIREGLSFLGGARTDFNYAPTSFLDSERFIPKMSYWDLYHLTGGVIWYNDKAHLTLGGDYAFGVSSGDLQQVNLSDPLETEFLFGKKTTDTKTFHSQINVVFGFAYSF
;
A
#
# COMPACT_ATOMS: atom_id res chain seq x y z
N VAL A 1 -34.97 -22.68 49.89
CA VAL A 1 -34.74 -22.19 48.51
C VAL A 1 -33.24 -22.20 48.27
N LYS A 2 -32.73 -23.16 47.49
CA LYS A 2 -31.29 -23.20 47.12
C LYS A 2 -31.11 -22.27 45.92
N THR A 3 -30.29 -21.25 46.06
CA THR A 3 -29.85 -20.39 44.95
C THR A 3 -28.58 -20.98 44.37
N ASP A 4 -28.66 -21.52 43.16
CA ASP A 4 -27.49 -21.96 42.40
C ASP A 4 -26.65 -20.73 42.00
N PRO A 5 -25.31 -20.82 42.07
CA PRO A 5 -24.45 -19.72 41.65
C PRO A 5 -24.56 -19.54 40.13
N GLN A 6 -24.90 -18.31 39.73
CA GLN A 6 -24.81 -17.87 38.34
C GLN A 6 -23.32 -17.81 37.97
N PHE A 7 -22.85 -18.80 37.21
CA PHE A 7 -21.55 -18.72 36.56
C PHE A 7 -21.67 -17.66 35.46
N PHE A 8 -21.03 -16.51 35.67
CA PHE A 8 -20.76 -15.58 34.58
C PHE A 8 -19.80 -16.28 33.63
N ASP A 9 -20.25 -16.59 32.40
CA ASP A 9 -19.37 -17.03 31.32
C ASP A 9 -18.32 -15.95 31.11
N GLN A 10 -17.14 -16.15 31.67
CA GLN A 10 -15.99 -15.31 31.39
C GLN A 10 -15.63 -15.53 29.92
N PRO A 11 -15.53 -14.47 29.10
CA PRO A 11 -15.06 -14.62 27.73
C PRO A 11 -13.69 -15.30 27.78
N ALA A 12 -13.50 -16.33 26.95
CA ALA A 12 -12.30 -17.15 26.96
C ALA A 12 -11.03 -16.26 26.91
N LEU A 13 -10.20 -16.32 27.96
CA LEU A 13 -8.93 -15.59 28.08
C LEU A 13 -7.86 -16.07 27.09
N THR A 14 -8.14 -17.13 26.33
CA THR A 14 -7.29 -17.61 25.25
C THR A 14 -7.51 -16.77 24.00
N LYS A 15 -6.56 -15.87 23.71
CA LYS A 15 -6.47 -15.20 22.42
C LYS A 15 -6.47 -16.28 21.32
N PRO A 16 -7.41 -16.27 20.36
CA PRO A 16 -7.40 -17.21 19.25
C PRO A 16 -6.07 -17.09 18.48
N SER A 17 -5.61 -18.19 17.88
CA SER A 17 -4.40 -18.19 17.07
C SER A 17 -4.50 -17.13 15.97
N LEU A 18 -3.47 -16.30 15.82
CA LEU A 18 -3.40 -15.31 14.74
C LEU A 18 -3.32 -16.05 13.40
N SER A 19 -4.41 -16.03 12.64
CA SER A 19 -4.45 -16.56 11.28
C SER A 19 -4.16 -15.44 10.29
N VAL A 20 -3.05 -15.56 9.56
CA VAL A 20 -2.68 -14.63 8.48
C VAL A 20 -3.22 -15.19 7.17
N TYR A 21 -3.95 -14.35 6.43
CA TYR A 21 -4.46 -14.68 5.11
C TYR A 21 -3.68 -13.89 4.05
N ASP A 22 -3.19 -14.57 3.03
CA ASP A 22 -2.57 -13.96 1.85
C ASP A 22 -3.49 -14.11 0.65
N GLN A 23 -3.60 -13.06 -0.14
CA GLN A 23 -4.43 -13.04 -1.35
C GLN A 23 -3.61 -12.42 -2.48
N ALA A 24 -3.51 -13.15 -3.58
CA ALA A 24 -2.94 -12.64 -4.82
C ALA A 24 -4.07 -12.13 -5.72
N THR A 25 -4.04 -10.84 -6.05
CA THR A 25 -5.01 -10.21 -6.95
C THR A 25 -4.31 -9.73 -8.22
N GLN A 26 -5.07 -9.63 -9.31
CA GLN A 26 -4.52 -9.17 -10.58
C GLN A 26 -4.27 -7.65 -10.52
N VAL A 27 -3.12 -7.23 -11.03
CA VAL A 27 -2.74 -5.82 -11.17
C VAL A 27 -2.46 -5.54 -12.63
N LEU A 28 -3.16 -4.56 -13.22
CA LEU A 28 -2.90 -4.10 -14.58
C LEU A 28 -1.93 -2.93 -14.55
N ASN A 29 -0.84 -3.04 -15.30
CA ASN A 29 0.18 -2.00 -15.37
C ASN A 29 0.23 -1.40 -16.78
N LEU A 30 0.17 -0.08 -16.88
CA LEU A 30 0.36 0.65 -18.14
C LEU A 30 1.46 1.69 -17.95
N ALA A 31 2.38 1.79 -18.90
CA ALA A 31 3.53 2.69 -18.80
C ALA A 31 3.86 3.34 -20.14
N VAL A 32 4.29 4.60 -20.06
CA VAL A 32 4.87 5.34 -21.19
C VAL A 32 6.16 6.01 -20.72
N GLY A 33 7.19 5.94 -21.56
CA GLY A 33 8.49 6.51 -21.28
C GLY A 33 9.04 7.26 -22.49
N LEU A 34 9.82 8.30 -22.21
CA LEU A 34 10.58 9.05 -23.19
C LEU A 34 12.06 9.05 -22.77
N ARG A 35 12.92 8.88 -23.76
CA ARG A 35 14.35 9.17 -23.65
C ARG A 35 14.67 10.31 -24.59
N LYS A 36 15.41 11.29 -24.11
CA LYS A 36 15.90 12.40 -24.94
C LYS A 36 17.39 12.59 -24.71
N ASP A 37 18.18 12.47 -25.77
CA ASP A 37 19.60 12.81 -25.71
C ASP A 37 19.74 14.34 -25.62
N ILE A 38 20.38 14.81 -24.55
CA ILE A 38 20.62 16.24 -24.32
C ILE A 38 21.88 16.66 -25.09
N ARG A 39 22.91 15.81 -25.03
CA ARG A 39 24.18 15.94 -25.74
C ARG A 39 24.85 14.56 -25.81
N GLU A 40 25.96 14.49 -26.52
CA GLU A 40 26.78 13.29 -26.53
C GLU A 40 27.19 12.88 -25.10
N GLY A 41 26.96 11.61 -24.78
CA GLY A 41 27.24 11.06 -23.45
C GLY A 41 26.27 11.48 -22.33
N LEU A 42 25.16 12.18 -22.62
CA LEU A 42 24.15 12.54 -21.62
C LEU A 42 22.72 12.46 -22.18
N SER A 43 21.90 11.60 -21.58
CA SER A 43 20.49 11.43 -21.90
C SER A 43 19.60 11.70 -20.69
N PHE A 44 18.43 12.28 -20.93
CA PHE A 44 17.34 12.36 -19.97
C PHE A 44 16.36 11.20 -20.18
N LEU A 45 15.81 10.71 -19.07
CA LEU A 45 14.72 9.73 -19.00
C LEU A 45 13.55 10.37 -18.29
N GLY A 46 12.35 10.22 -18.84
CA GLY A 46 11.10 10.56 -18.18
C GLY A 46 10.05 9.50 -18.46
N GLY A 47 9.13 9.29 -17.54
CA GLY A 47 8.06 8.32 -17.77
C GLY A 47 6.96 8.41 -16.75
N ALA A 48 5.81 7.86 -17.11
CA ALA A 48 4.69 7.68 -16.22
C ALA A 48 4.22 6.23 -16.30
N ARG A 49 3.83 5.66 -15.15
CA ARG A 49 3.18 4.34 -15.11
C ARG A 49 2.01 4.35 -14.14
N THR A 50 1.11 3.39 -14.32
CA THR A 50 -0.03 3.16 -13.44
C THR A 50 -0.05 1.71 -13.02
N ASP A 51 -0.46 1.46 -11.77
CA ASP A 51 -0.64 0.12 -11.23
C ASP A 51 -2.09 0.04 -10.74
N PHE A 52 -3.00 -0.55 -11.55
CA PHE A 52 -4.42 -0.66 -11.23
C PHE A 52 -4.72 -1.98 -10.54
N ASN A 53 -5.32 -1.93 -9.34
CA ASN A 53 -5.62 -3.13 -8.56
C ASN A 53 -7.10 -3.52 -8.67
N TYR A 54 -7.37 -4.79 -8.95
CA TYR A 54 -8.73 -5.35 -9.01
C TYR A 54 -9.07 -6.23 -7.80
N ALA A 55 -8.42 -6.01 -6.66
CA ALA A 55 -8.71 -6.72 -5.43
C ALA A 55 -10.14 -6.43 -4.97
N PRO A 56 -10.95 -7.45 -4.64
CA PRO A 56 -12.27 -7.22 -4.08
C PRO A 56 -12.14 -6.57 -2.70
N THR A 57 -12.84 -5.48 -2.42
CA THR A 57 -12.78 -4.78 -1.13
C THR A 57 -13.46 -5.53 0.03
N SER A 58 -14.09 -6.67 -0.24
CA SER A 58 -14.81 -7.48 0.76
C SER A 58 -13.93 -7.98 1.91
N PHE A 59 -12.62 -7.98 1.74
CA PHE A 59 -11.67 -8.35 2.80
C PHE A 59 -11.53 -7.25 3.88
N LEU A 60 -11.83 -6.00 3.55
CA LEU A 60 -11.74 -4.86 4.49
C LEU A 60 -12.77 -4.95 5.62
N ASP A 61 -13.91 -5.62 5.38
CA ASP A 61 -15.02 -5.81 6.32
C ASP A 61 -14.91 -7.11 7.13
N SER A 62 -13.80 -7.85 6.98
CA SER A 62 -13.60 -9.07 7.76
C SER A 62 -13.04 -8.76 9.16
N GLU A 63 -13.48 -9.50 10.18
CA GLU A 63 -12.82 -9.50 11.51
C GLU A 63 -11.37 -10.03 11.47
N ARG A 64 -10.88 -10.41 10.29
CA ARG A 64 -9.56 -10.98 10.06
C ARG A 64 -8.59 -9.84 9.76
N PHE A 65 -7.51 -9.80 10.51
CA PHE A 65 -6.43 -8.86 10.28
C PHE A 65 -5.74 -9.16 8.95
N ILE A 66 -5.87 -8.26 7.98
CA ILE A 66 -5.18 -8.33 6.69
C ILE A 66 -4.12 -7.22 6.67
N PRO A 67 -2.83 -7.55 6.88
CA PRO A 67 -1.77 -6.56 7.05
C PRO A 67 -1.40 -5.79 5.78
N LYS A 68 -2.08 -6.00 4.65
CA LYS A 68 -1.68 -5.44 3.36
C LYS A 68 -2.72 -4.47 2.83
N MET A 69 -2.39 -3.19 2.92
CA MET A 69 -3.07 -2.14 2.19
C MET A 69 -2.49 -2.06 0.76
N SER A 70 -2.84 -3.02 -0.09
CA SER A 70 -2.36 -3.06 -1.48
C SER A 70 -3.46 -2.81 -2.50
N TYR A 71 -4.67 -2.43 -2.06
CA TYR A 71 -5.83 -2.26 -2.95
C TYR A 71 -5.88 -0.90 -3.67
N TRP A 72 -4.89 -0.02 -3.46
CA TRP A 72 -4.88 1.28 -4.11
C TRP A 72 -4.47 1.17 -5.57
N ASP A 73 -5.15 1.95 -6.41
CA ASP A 73 -4.63 2.33 -7.71
C ASP A 73 -3.49 3.33 -7.51
N LEU A 74 -2.33 3.01 -8.06
CA LEU A 74 -1.13 3.84 -7.93
C LEU A 74 -0.79 4.52 -9.25
N TYR A 75 -0.34 5.76 -9.14
CA TYR A 75 0.19 6.56 -10.24
C TYR A 75 1.63 6.89 -9.95
N HIS A 76 2.49 6.66 -10.93
CA HIS A 76 3.93 6.84 -10.82
C HIS A 76 4.43 7.86 -11.83
N LEU A 77 5.29 8.75 -11.35
CA LEU A 77 6.08 9.65 -12.17
C LEU A 77 7.55 9.33 -11.97
N THR A 78 8.24 9.11 -13.09
CA THR A 78 9.65 8.72 -13.10
C THR A 78 10.48 9.73 -13.87
N GLY A 79 11.71 9.94 -13.41
CA GLY A 79 12.65 10.85 -14.07
C GLY A 79 14.07 10.46 -13.74
N GLY A 80 14.99 10.69 -14.68
CA GLY A 80 16.39 10.38 -14.48
C GLY A 80 17.30 10.86 -15.59
N VAL A 81 18.58 10.62 -15.40
CA VAL A 81 19.64 10.92 -16.35
C VAL A 81 20.54 9.71 -16.52
N ILE A 82 21.02 9.52 -17.75
CA ILE A 82 22.07 8.58 -18.08
C ILE A 82 23.28 9.38 -18.53
N TRP A 83 24.40 9.22 -17.85
CA TRP A 83 25.70 9.67 -18.33
C TRP A 83 26.46 8.47 -18.89
N TYR A 84 26.99 8.55 -20.09
CA TYR A 84 27.76 7.46 -20.67
C TYR A 84 28.97 7.94 -21.48
N ASN A 85 29.97 7.09 -21.57
CA ASN A 85 31.09 7.16 -22.49
C ASN A 85 31.44 5.73 -22.96
N ASP A 86 32.47 5.58 -23.79
CA ASP A 86 32.84 4.29 -24.39
C ASP A 86 33.11 3.16 -23.37
N LYS A 87 33.42 3.51 -22.12
CA LYS A 87 33.79 2.54 -21.07
C LYS A 87 32.85 2.52 -19.88
N ALA A 88 32.06 3.56 -19.66
CA ALA A 88 31.29 3.72 -18.43
C ALA A 88 29.87 4.22 -18.73
N HIS A 89 28.90 3.63 -18.04
CA HIS A 89 27.49 4.01 -18.06
C HIS A 89 27.01 4.23 -16.63
N LEU A 90 26.57 5.45 -16.34
CA LEU A 90 26.02 5.87 -15.06
C LEU A 90 24.56 6.25 -15.24
N THR A 91 23.68 5.72 -14.40
CA THR A 91 22.25 6.04 -14.37
C THR A 91 21.90 6.57 -12.99
N LEU A 92 21.23 7.71 -12.95
CA LEU A 92 20.64 8.26 -11.72
C LEU A 92 19.19 8.61 -12.02
N GLY A 93 18.26 8.16 -11.19
CA GLY A 93 16.85 8.46 -11.37
C GLY A 93 16.05 8.36 -10.08
N GLY A 94 14.78 8.72 -10.19
CA GLY A 94 13.80 8.59 -9.13
C GLY A 94 12.43 8.23 -9.69
N ASP A 95 11.62 7.69 -8.79
CA ASP A 95 10.22 7.33 -9.02
C ASP A 95 9.41 7.85 -7.83
N TYR A 96 8.32 8.54 -8.13
CA TYR A 96 7.35 9.00 -7.14
C TYR A 96 6.02 8.33 -7.42
N ALA A 97 5.54 7.55 -6.45
CA ALA A 97 4.22 6.91 -6.49
C ALA A 97 3.25 7.62 -5.56
N PHE A 98 2.00 7.75 -5.98
CA PHE A 98 0.91 8.19 -5.12
C PHE A 98 -0.38 7.46 -5.42
N GLY A 99 -1.22 7.32 -4.40
CA GLY A 99 -2.56 6.72 -4.48
C GLY A 99 -3.50 7.39 -3.49
N VAL A 100 -4.77 7.49 -3.84
CA VAL A 100 -5.82 8.06 -2.99
C VAL A 100 -6.95 7.03 -2.89
N SER A 101 -7.44 6.77 -1.68
CA SER A 101 -8.72 6.10 -1.48
C SER A 101 -9.65 6.92 -0.60
N SER A 102 -10.93 6.77 -0.86
CA SER A 102 -12.02 7.36 -0.10
C SER A 102 -13.10 6.31 0.08
N GLY A 103 -13.79 6.33 1.22
CA GLY A 103 -14.75 5.29 1.51
C GLY A 103 -14.13 4.11 2.27
N ASP A 104 -12.90 4.25 2.76
CA ASP A 104 -12.21 3.18 3.46
C ASP A 104 -12.89 2.91 4.82
N LEU A 105 -12.94 1.64 5.21
CA LEU A 105 -13.45 1.26 6.53
C LEU A 105 -12.54 1.82 7.63
N GLN A 106 -13.12 2.59 8.53
CA GLN A 106 -12.48 3.02 9.77
C GLN A 106 -12.32 1.81 10.69
N GLN A 107 -11.10 1.28 10.77
CA GLN A 107 -10.79 0.09 11.58
C GLN A 107 -11.03 0.32 13.07
N VAL A 108 -10.79 1.55 13.55
CA VAL A 108 -10.95 1.96 14.94
C VAL A 108 -11.57 3.36 14.97
N ASN A 109 -12.70 3.49 15.66
CA ASN A 109 -13.31 4.78 15.98
C ASN A 109 -13.14 5.04 17.48
N LEU A 110 -12.53 6.18 17.86
CA LEU A 110 -12.34 6.56 19.27
C LEU A 110 -13.19 7.78 19.67
N SER A 111 -13.97 8.31 18.74
CA SER A 111 -14.67 9.59 18.92
C SER A 111 -16.02 9.45 19.64
N ASP A 112 -16.65 8.28 19.56
CA ASP A 112 -17.95 8.00 20.19
C ASP A 112 -17.99 6.55 20.72
N PRO A 113 -17.32 6.25 21.85
CA PRO A 113 -17.11 4.90 22.33
C PRO A 113 -18.41 4.23 22.78
N LEU A 114 -18.67 3.01 22.31
CA LEU A 114 -19.83 2.21 22.68
C LEU A 114 -19.39 1.02 23.56
N GLU A 115 -20.13 0.78 24.64
CA GLU A 115 -19.86 -0.35 25.55
C GLU A 115 -19.99 -1.70 24.83
N THR A 116 -20.91 -1.78 23.86
CA THR A 116 -21.14 -2.98 23.04
C THR A 116 -20.01 -3.29 22.05
N GLU A 117 -19.10 -2.34 21.81
CA GLU A 117 -18.03 -2.42 20.80
C GLU A 117 -16.64 -2.29 21.45
N PHE A 118 -16.46 -2.86 22.66
CA PHE A 118 -15.18 -2.82 23.41
C PHE A 118 -14.62 -1.39 23.61
N LEU A 119 -15.50 -0.41 23.82
CA LEU A 119 -15.15 1.01 23.95
C LEU A 119 -14.60 1.63 22.65
N PHE A 120 -14.76 0.96 21.52
CA PHE A 120 -14.64 1.58 20.20
C PHE A 120 -16.01 2.14 19.78
N GLY A 121 -16.00 3.19 18.97
CA GLY A 121 -17.20 3.70 18.34
C GLY A 121 -17.61 2.88 17.13
N LYS A 122 -18.80 3.18 16.60
CA LYS A 122 -19.30 2.51 15.39
C LYS A 122 -18.32 2.70 14.23
N LYS A 123 -17.95 1.59 13.57
CA LYS A 123 -17.13 1.64 12.36
C LYS A 123 -17.91 2.31 11.23
N THR A 124 -17.29 3.31 10.60
CA THR A 124 -17.82 4.05 9.46
C THR A 124 -16.92 3.84 8.24
N THR A 125 -17.40 4.19 7.05
CA THR A 125 -16.64 4.13 5.80
C THR A 125 -16.25 5.53 5.33
N ASP A 126 -15.87 6.42 6.25
CA ASP A 126 -15.54 7.82 5.97
C ASP A 126 -14.03 8.09 6.01
N THR A 127 -13.21 7.04 6.14
CA THR A 127 -11.76 7.17 6.13
C THR A 127 -11.27 7.52 4.72
N LYS A 128 -10.35 8.49 4.66
CA LYS A 128 -9.61 8.85 3.45
C LYS A 128 -8.15 8.50 3.68
N THR A 129 -7.58 7.73 2.77
CA THR A 129 -6.19 7.31 2.85
C THR A 129 -5.40 7.87 1.68
N PHE A 130 -4.20 8.38 1.98
CA PHE A 130 -3.24 8.83 0.98
C PHE A 130 -1.98 7.99 1.08
N HIS A 131 -1.56 7.42 -0.04
CA HIS A 131 -0.31 6.68 -0.18
C HIS A 131 0.71 7.55 -0.91
N SER A 132 1.95 7.56 -0.43
CA SER A 132 3.07 8.25 -1.07
C SER A 132 4.35 7.41 -0.93
N GLN A 133 5.05 7.21 -2.04
CA GLN A 133 6.30 6.47 -2.09
C GLN A 133 7.32 7.22 -2.94
N ILE A 134 8.57 7.27 -2.46
CA ILE A 134 9.70 7.82 -3.20
C ILE A 134 10.75 6.73 -3.31
N ASN A 135 11.17 6.43 -4.54
CA ASN A 135 12.26 5.53 -4.85
C ASN A 135 13.38 6.31 -5.54
N VAL A 136 14.63 5.98 -5.21
CA VAL A 136 15.83 6.53 -5.84
C VAL A 136 16.62 5.38 -6.44
N VAL A 137 17.05 5.53 -7.69
CA VAL A 137 17.79 4.51 -8.43
C VAL A 137 19.14 5.06 -8.83
N PHE A 138 20.19 4.30 -8.52
CA PHE A 138 21.55 4.55 -8.97
C PHE A 138 22.10 3.29 -9.62
N GLY A 139 22.66 3.41 -10.82
CA GLY A 139 23.25 2.33 -11.58
C GLY A 139 24.60 2.73 -12.14
N PHE A 140 25.55 1.80 -12.13
CA PHE A 140 26.87 1.98 -12.73
C PHE A 140 27.26 0.69 -13.46
N ALA A 141 27.71 0.82 -14.70
CA ALA A 141 28.24 -0.26 -15.51
C ALA A 141 29.54 0.18 -16.18
N TYR A 142 30.49 -0.74 -16.31
CA TYR A 142 31.80 -0.51 -16.93
C TYR A 142 32.11 -1.61 -17.94
N SER A 143 32.56 -1.22 -19.13
CA SER A 143 32.96 -2.12 -20.22
C SER A 143 34.48 -2.12 -20.37
N PHE A 144 35.08 -3.32 -20.39
CA PHE A 144 36.51 -3.56 -20.49
C PHE A 144 36.97 -3.74 -21.93
#